data_AF-A0A3N5SEC6-F1
#
_entry.id   AF-A0A3N5SEC6-F1
#
_cell.length_a   1.000
_cell.length_b   1.000
_cell.length_c   1.000
_cell.angle_alpha   90.00
_cell.angle_beta   90.00
_cell.angle_gamma   90.00
#
_symmetry.space_group_name_H-M   'P 1'
#
loop_
_entity.id
_entity.type
_entity.pdbx_description
1 polymer ?
#
loop_
_entity_poly.entity_id
_entity_poly.type
_entity_poly.pdbx_seq_one_letter_code
_entity_poly.pdbx_strand_id
1 'polypeptide(L)'
;MDTFAFIIHPIDPKRDVSRKFPLLGRVLNERQIDFFSTFFPPVFISEIEGITSRTTGKEIKGWFIACPYTPRRMMELPERTVYRKIIQTGRMAEKLGA
;
A
#
# COMPACT_ATOMS: atom_id res chain seq x y z
N MET A 1 13.11 -3.26 19.79
CA MET A 1 11.67 -3.33 19.52
C MET A 1 11.54 -3.92 18.14
N ASP A 2 10.89 -5.07 18.00
CA ASP A 2 10.74 -5.70 16.68
C ASP A 2 9.74 -4.90 15.85
N THR A 3 10.01 -4.89 14.56
CA THR A 3 9.29 -4.08 13.58
C THR A 3 8.78 -4.96 12.45
N PHE A 4 7.71 -4.52 11.78
CA PHE A 4 7.12 -5.22 10.65
C PHE A 4 6.38 -4.24 9.73
N ALA A 5 6.02 -4.66 8.53
CA ALA A 5 5.13 -3.90 7.66
C ALA A 5 3.98 -4.76 7.13
N PHE A 6 2.80 -4.17 7.03
CA PHE A 6 1.68 -4.71 6.26
C PHE A 6 1.56 -3.96 4.94
N ILE A 7 1.87 -4.67 3.85
CA ILE A 7 1.64 -4.19 2.50
C ILE A 7 0.21 -4.52 2.10
N ILE A 8 -0.57 -3.48 1.79
CA ILE A 8 -1.95 -3.57 1.32
C ILE A 8 -2.06 -3.07 -0.12
N HIS A 9 -3.17 -3.35 -0.76
CA HIS A 9 -3.48 -2.82 -2.08
C HIS A 9 -4.95 -2.40 -2.13
N PRO A 10 -5.33 -1.41 -2.96
CA PRO A 10 -6.74 -1.04 -3.11
C PRO A 10 -7.53 -2.21 -3.70
N ILE A 11 -8.79 -2.34 -3.31
CA ILE A 11 -9.74 -3.31 -3.89
C ILE A 11 -10.67 -2.57 -4.84
N ASP A 12 -11.22 -1.44 -4.38
CA ASP A 12 -12.06 -0.55 -5.18
C ASP A 12 -11.25 0.71 -5.53
N PRO A 13 -10.88 0.91 -6.81
CA PRO A 13 -10.03 2.03 -7.19
C PRO A 13 -10.63 3.37 -6.78
N LYS A 14 -11.94 3.56 -6.97
CA LYS A 14 -12.60 4.85 -6.76
C LYS A 14 -12.79 5.13 -5.27
N ARG A 15 -13.30 4.16 -4.52
CA ARG A 15 -13.56 4.28 -3.08
C ARG A 15 -12.27 4.42 -2.30
N ASP A 16 -11.26 3.59 -2.58
CA ASP A 16 -10.03 3.58 -1.82
C ASP A 16 -9.16 4.81 -2.11
N VAL A 17 -9.10 5.27 -3.37
CA VAL A 17 -8.45 6.55 -3.70
C VAL A 17 -9.21 7.72 -3.08
N SER A 18 -10.56 7.72 -3.08
CA SER A 18 -11.32 8.82 -2.46
C SER A 18 -11.09 8.94 -0.95
N ARG A 19 -10.84 7.82 -0.26
CA ARG A 19 -10.55 7.83 1.18
C ARG A 19 -9.21 8.50 1.51
N LYS A 20 -8.18 8.26 0.69
CA LYS A 20 -6.83 8.81 0.93
C LYS A 20 -6.59 10.16 0.21
N PHE A 21 -7.15 10.33 -0.98
CA PHE A 21 -6.99 11.47 -1.87
C PHE A 21 -8.36 11.92 -2.42
N PRO A 22 -9.21 12.60 -1.62
CA PRO A 22 -10.59 12.93 -1.99
C PRO A 22 -10.72 13.68 -3.32
N LEU A 23 -9.78 14.59 -3.62
CA LEU A 23 -9.80 15.35 -4.87
C LEU A 23 -9.56 14.44 -6.09
N LEU A 24 -8.56 13.55 -6.03
CA LEU A 24 -8.28 12.60 -7.10
C LEU A 24 -9.43 11.61 -7.27
N GLY A 25 -9.96 11.11 -6.15
CA GLY A 25 -11.12 10.25 -6.12
C GLY A 25 -12.38 10.90 -6.68
N ARG A 26 -12.52 12.23 -6.58
CA ARG A 26 -13.62 12.97 -7.23
C ARG A 26 -13.40 13.15 -8.73
N VAL A 27 -12.20 13.58 -9.14
CA VAL A 27 -11.91 14.02 -10.53
C VAL A 27 -11.66 12.87 -11.49
N LEU A 28 -10.94 11.82 -11.06
CA LEU A 28 -10.50 10.74 -11.95
C LEU A 28 -11.53 9.61 -12.00
N ASN A 29 -11.89 9.13 -13.19
CA ASN A 29 -12.66 7.89 -13.32
C ASN A 29 -11.79 6.64 -13.00
N GLU A 30 -12.41 5.46 -12.88
CA GLU A 30 -11.69 4.23 -12.56
C GLU A 30 -10.57 3.89 -13.54
N ARG A 31 -10.79 4.06 -14.85
CA ARG A 31 -9.77 3.78 -15.87
C ARG A 31 -8.58 4.71 -15.75
N GLN A 32 -8.81 5.98 -15.42
CA GLN A 32 -7.76 6.95 -15.16
C GLN A 32 -7.00 6.59 -13.88
N ILE A 33 -7.70 6.21 -12.80
CA ILE A 33 -7.06 5.75 -11.56
C ILE A 33 -6.17 4.55 -11.85
N ASP A 34 -6.69 3.51 -12.53
CA ASP A 34 -5.94 2.32 -12.90
C ASP A 34 -4.72 2.64 -13.80
N PHE A 35 -4.88 3.58 -14.74
CA PHE A 35 -3.77 4.04 -15.58
C PHE A 35 -2.68 4.74 -14.74
N PHE A 36 -3.03 5.77 -13.97
CA PHE A 36 -2.08 6.56 -13.17
C PHE A 36 -1.43 5.75 -12.05
N SER A 37 -2.11 4.72 -11.53
CA SER A 37 -1.59 3.78 -10.54
C SER A 37 -0.26 3.13 -10.99
N THR A 38 -0.08 2.95 -12.30
CA THR A 38 1.15 2.44 -12.92
C THR A 38 2.37 3.28 -12.55
N PHE A 39 2.20 4.59 -12.47
CA PHE A 39 3.29 5.54 -12.19
C PHE A 39 3.30 6.00 -10.73
N PHE A 40 2.18 5.85 -10.01
CA PHE A 40 2.04 6.32 -8.63
C PHE A 40 2.98 5.57 -7.67
N PRO A 41 3.73 6.25 -6.79
CA PRO A 41 4.65 5.58 -5.88
C PRO A 41 3.90 4.78 -4.80
N PRO A 42 4.57 3.83 -4.10
CA PRO A 42 4.04 3.25 -2.88
C PRO A 42 3.66 4.33 -1.88
N VAL A 43 2.62 4.07 -1.08
CA VAL A 43 2.03 5.10 -0.22
C VAL A 43 2.13 4.67 1.23
N PHE A 44 2.80 5.48 2.06
CA PHE A 44 2.69 5.36 3.50
C PHE A 44 1.25 5.67 3.95
N ILE A 45 0.63 4.74 4.67
CA ILE A 45 -0.74 4.90 5.17
C ILE A 45 -0.73 5.37 6.61
N SER A 46 -0.14 4.61 7.52
CA SER A 46 -0.02 4.93 8.95
C SER A 46 1.02 4.06 9.65
N GLU A 47 1.43 4.48 10.85
CA GLU A 47 2.12 3.62 11.82
C GLU A 47 1.09 2.72 12.54
N ILE A 48 1.56 1.57 13.02
CA ILE A 48 0.81 0.58 13.80
C ILE A 48 1.48 0.51 15.17
N GLU A 49 0.75 0.93 16.19
CA GLU A 49 1.23 1.03 17.57
C GLU A 49 0.35 0.20 18.52
N GLY A 50 0.80 0.06 19.76
CA GLY A 50 0.01 -0.58 20.83
C GLY A 50 -0.12 -2.10 20.71
N ILE A 51 0.80 -2.77 19.99
CA ILE A 51 0.81 -4.23 19.91
C ILE A 51 1.70 -4.80 21.00
N THR A 52 1.10 -5.57 21.91
CA THR A 52 1.79 -6.25 23.01
C THR A 52 1.42 -7.73 23.04
N SER A 53 2.41 -8.60 23.08
CA SER A 53 2.21 -10.04 23.27
C SER A 53 1.69 -10.32 24.68
N ARG A 54 0.50 -10.93 24.79
CA ARG A 54 -0.08 -11.29 26.10
C ARG A 54 0.74 -12.30 26.89
N THR A 55 1.51 -13.15 26.22
CA THR A 55 2.29 -14.22 26.86
C THR A 55 3.67 -13.75 27.28
N THR A 56 4.31 -12.87 26.50
CA THR A 56 5.72 -12.47 26.71
C THR A 56 5.88 -11.02 27.17
N GLY A 57 4.84 -10.21 27.10
CA GLY A 57 4.91 -8.76 27.32
C GLY A 57 5.68 -8.01 26.22
N LYS A 58 6.17 -8.70 25.17
CA LYS A 58 6.94 -8.07 24.10
C LYS A 58 6.08 -7.10 23.30
N GLU A 59 6.57 -5.88 23.14
CA GLU A 59 5.96 -4.86 22.30
C GLU A 59 6.59 -4.83 20.91
N ILE A 60 5.74 -4.65 19.90
CA ILE A 60 6.15 -4.48 18.50
C ILE A 60 5.42 -3.30 17.89
N LYS A 61 5.96 -2.76 16.81
CA LYS A 61 5.29 -1.74 16.00
C LYS A 61 5.47 -2.04 14.52
N GLY A 62 4.69 -1.38 13.68
CA GLY A 62 4.84 -1.57 12.25
C GLY A 62 4.22 -0.47 11.42
N TRP A 63 4.08 -0.72 10.13
CA TRP A 63 3.55 0.28 9.19
C TRP A 63 2.58 -0.33 8.20
N PHE A 64 1.50 0.39 7.90
CA PHE A 64 0.66 0.12 6.75
C PHE A 64 1.21 0.87 5.53
N ILE A 65 1.45 0.14 4.45
CA ILE A 65 1.96 0.67 3.19
C ILE A 65 1.10 0.16 2.05
N ALA A 66 0.65 1.04 1.16
CA ALA A 66 -0.10 0.64 -0.02
C ALA A 66 0.81 0.45 -1.24
N CYS A 67 0.69 -0.73 -1.87
CA CYS A 67 1.07 -0.96 -3.25
C CYS A 67 -0.10 -0.52 -4.15
N PRO A 68 0.05 0.55 -4.95
CA PRO A 68 -1.07 1.16 -5.65
C PRO A 68 -1.43 0.38 -6.92
N TYR A 69 -1.97 -0.83 -6.78
CA TYR A 69 -2.62 -1.59 -7.84
C TYR A 69 -3.84 -2.32 -7.31
N THR A 70 -4.94 -2.28 -8.04
CA THR A 70 -6.04 -3.22 -7.76
C THR A 70 -5.69 -4.62 -8.26
N PRO A 71 -6.30 -5.69 -7.74
CA PRO A 71 -6.09 -7.04 -8.26
C PRO A 71 -6.36 -7.13 -9.76
N ARG A 72 -7.47 -6.52 -10.22
CA ARG A 72 -7.80 -6.42 -11.66
C ARG A 72 -6.65 -5.78 -12.42
N ARG A 73 -6.13 -4.66 -11.94
CA ARG A 73 -5.04 -3.96 -12.61
C ARG A 73 -3.74 -4.75 -12.65
N MET A 74 -3.42 -5.50 -11.60
CA MET A 74 -2.25 -6.40 -11.59
C MET A 74 -2.37 -7.46 -12.70
N MET A 75 -3.56 -8.03 -12.91
CA MET A 75 -3.78 -9.05 -13.94
C MET A 75 -3.72 -8.51 -15.38
N GLU A 76 -3.97 -7.22 -15.59
CA GLU A 76 -3.92 -6.57 -16.91
C GLU A 76 -2.51 -6.12 -17.33
N LEU A 77 -1.61 -5.95 -16.37
CA LEU A 77 -0.27 -5.41 -16.61
C LEU A 77 0.73 -6.52 -16.92
N PRO A 78 1.82 -6.22 -17.66
CA PRO A 78 2.93 -7.14 -17.76
C PRO A 78 3.48 -7.48 -16.38
N GLU A 79 3.71 -8.76 -16.12
CA GLU A 79 4.18 -9.28 -14.83
C GLU A 79 5.36 -8.48 -14.27
N ARG A 80 6.38 -8.19 -15.10
CA ARG A 80 7.55 -7.41 -14.71
C ARG A 80 7.20 -6.00 -14.19
N THR A 81 6.15 -5.39 -14.72
CA THR A 81 5.66 -4.07 -14.26
C THR A 81 5.06 -4.18 -12.86
N VAL A 82 4.27 -5.24 -12.61
CA VAL A 82 3.67 -5.52 -11.30
C VAL A 82 4.75 -5.77 -10.25
N TYR A 83 5.70 -6.68 -10.54
CA TYR A 83 6.78 -6.99 -9.61
C TYR A 83 7.66 -5.77 -9.28
N ARG A 84 7.92 -4.88 -10.25
CA ARG A 84 8.66 -3.64 -9.98
C ARG A 84 7.97 -2.78 -8.91
N LYS A 85 6.64 -2.67 -8.94
CA LYS A 85 5.89 -1.93 -7.91
C LYS A 85 5.94 -2.64 -6.57
N ILE A 86 5.72 -3.95 -6.54
CA ILE A 86 5.78 -4.75 -5.31
C ILE A 86 7.16 -4.62 -4.65
N ILE A 87 8.24 -4.73 -5.42
CA ILE A 87 9.62 -4.53 -4.95
C ILE A 87 9.81 -3.10 -4.42
N GLN A 88 9.28 -2.09 -5.11
CA GLN A 88 9.34 -0.71 -4.65
C GLN A 88 8.63 -0.52 -3.30
N THR A 89 7.48 -1.16 -3.10
CA THR A 89 6.74 -1.14 -1.85
C THR A 89 7.49 -1.87 -0.73
N GLY A 90 8.10 -3.03 -1.02
CA GLY A 90 8.97 -3.73 -0.09
C GLY A 90 10.16 -2.88 0.35
N ARG A 91 10.83 -2.20 -0.59
CA ARG A 91 11.92 -1.25 -0.28
C ARG A 91 11.47 -0.06 0.55
N MET A 92 10.20 0.36 0.44
CA MET A 92 9.66 1.39 1.33
C MET A 92 9.50 0.84 2.76
N ALA A 93 9.07 -0.41 2.91
CA ALA A 93 9.01 -1.09 4.21
C ALA A 93 10.40 -1.17 4.87
N GLU A 94 11.41 -1.64 4.13
CA GLU A 94 12.80 -1.71 4.62
C GLU A 94 13.31 -0.33 5.09
N LYS A 95 13.02 0.74 4.32
CA LYS A 95 13.41 2.11 4.68
C LYS A 95 12.73 2.64 5.94
N LEU A 96 11.52 2.17 6.25
CA LEU A 96 10.83 2.50 7.49
C LEU A 96 11.39 1.71 8.68
N GLY A 97 12.20 0.68 8.43
CA GLY A 97 12.82 -0.17 9.43
C GLY A 97 12.06 -1.49 9.67
N ALA A 98 11.21 -1.91 8.74
CA ALA A 98 10.57 -3.23 8.76
C ALA A 98 11.52 -4.34 8.29
#